data_AF-A0A3D6DA14-F1
#
_entry.id   AF-A0A3D6DA14-F1
#
_cell.length_a   1.000
_cell.length_b   1.000
_cell.length_c   1.000
_cell.angle_alpha   90.00
_cell.angle_beta   90.00
_cell.angle_gamma   90.00
#
_symmetry.space_group_name_H-M   'P 1'
#
loop_
_entity.id
_entity.type
_entity.pdbx_description
1 polymer ?
#
loop_
_entity_poly.entity_id
_entity_poly.type
_entity_poly.pdbx_seq_one_letter_code
_entity_poly.pdbx_strand_id
1 'polypeptide(L)'
;RAYRRPITSEDLIQPLRFYRQECAKKGFEAGIEAALSAILISPQFLLRIEKEPHDVLPDTPYKVSDLELATRLSFFLWSSIPDETLLDLASHGALSKGDELTRQTKSMLRDPRAKSLVTNFADQWLYLRNLDSLTPDARLFPDFDENLRKALRKETEMLFEHILKEDRSVLELLQCNYTFLNERLARHYSIPGIHGSHFRKVALKPEMHRGGVLRHGSILAVTSYATRTSPVIRGHWILGNLLGSPPPPPPPNIPALEETSVDASLSVRERFAEHRANTACARCHDVLDPVGFVLENFDAVGRWRDMENGRPVDASGGFSDGSQFEGVEALEEAILRRPKLFLQTLSEKLLTYALGRGIETYDAPAVRRIIRHAEEDDFRMSSIILGVVRSQPFQMRKTLP
;
A
#
# COMPACT_ATOMS: atom_id res chain seq x y z
N ARG A 1 -13.70 25.67 6.51
CA ARG A 1 -12.59 24.71 6.30
C ARG A 1 -12.59 23.58 7.33
N ALA A 2 -12.53 23.85 8.63
CA ALA A 2 -12.48 22.82 9.69
C ALA A 2 -13.55 21.72 9.55
N TYR A 3 -14.80 22.11 9.32
CA TYR A 3 -15.93 21.16 9.23
C TYR A 3 -16.19 20.64 7.82
N ARG A 4 -15.35 20.98 6.82
CA ARG A 4 -15.42 20.45 5.44
C ARG A 4 -16.78 20.65 4.74
N ARG A 5 -17.55 21.65 5.17
CA ARG A 5 -18.82 22.08 4.59
C ARG A 5 -19.08 23.57 4.85
N PRO A 6 -20.07 24.18 4.20
CA PRO A 6 -20.58 25.48 4.60
C PRO A 6 -20.96 25.51 6.09
N ILE A 7 -20.57 26.59 6.77
CA ILE A 7 -20.81 26.79 8.20
C ILE A 7 -22.23 27.30 8.39
N THR A 8 -22.96 26.72 9.34
CA THR A 8 -24.30 27.20 9.73
C THR A 8 -24.20 28.13 10.94
N SER A 9 -25.28 28.85 11.25
CA SER A 9 -25.34 29.67 12.47
C SER A 9 -25.18 28.82 13.74
N GLU A 10 -25.62 27.56 13.71
CA GLU A 10 -25.50 26.62 14.84
C GLU A 10 -24.05 26.24 15.12
N ASP A 11 -23.25 26.04 14.07
CA ASP A 11 -21.82 25.71 14.17
C ASP A 11 -21.00 26.79 14.91
N LEU A 12 -21.49 28.03 14.93
CA LEU A 12 -20.84 29.17 15.56
C LEU A 12 -21.18 29.32 17.04
N ILE A 13 -22.27 28.72 17.52
CA ILE A 13 -22.79 28.91 18.89
C ILE A 13 -21.73 28.53 19.92
N GLN A 14 -21.17 27.32 19.80
CA GLN A 14 -20.24 26.80 20.80
C GLN A 14 -18.88 27.51 20.76
N PRO A 15 -18.20 27.68 19.60
CA PRO A 15 -16.95 28.45 19.54
C PRO A 15 -17.10 29.89 20.03
N LEU A 16 -18.19 30.60 19.66
CA LEU A 16 -18.42 31.97 20.11
C LEU A 16 -18.75 32.07 21.59
N ARG A 17 -19.39 31.05 22.17
CA ARG A 17 -19.62 30.99 23.62
C ARG A 17 -18.29 30.92 24.38
N PHE A 18 -17.39 30.02 23.98
CA PHE A 18 -16.06 29.91 24.59
C PHE A 18 -15.22 31.17 24.37
N TYR A 19 -15.26 31.75 23.16
CA TYR A 19 -14.65 33.04 22.88
C TYR A 19 -15.08 34.11 23.87
N ARG A 20 -16.39 34.36 24.00
CA ARG A 20 -16.93 35.43 24.87
C ARG A 20 -16.57 35.19 26.34
N GLN A 21 -16.62 33.94 26.80
CA GLN A 21 -16.32 33.59 28.19
C GLN A 21 -14.87 33.84 28.56
N GLU A 22 -13.90 33.40 27.74
CA GLU A 22 -12.48 33.58 28.06
C GLU A 22 -12.00 34.99 27.70
N CYS A 23 -12.56 35.62 26.66
CA CYS A 23 -12.26 37.02 26.33
C CYS A 23 -12.60 37.97 27.48
N ALA A 24 -13.75 37.78 28.14
CA ALA A 24 -14.15 38.61 29.27
C ALA A 24 -13.25 38.44 30.51
N LYS A 25 -12.59 37.29 30.67
CA LYS A 25 -11.75 36.99 31.84
C LYS A 25 -10.28 37.35 31.63
N LYS A 26 -9.76 37.11 30.42
CA LYS A 26 -8.31 37.08 30.14
C LYS A 26 -7.90 37.87 28.89
N GLY A 27 -8.83 38.53 28.22
CA GLY A 27 -8.55 39.32 27.02
C GLY A 27 -8.73 38.55 25.71
N PHE A 28 -8.60 39.27 24.59
CA PHE A 28 -8.96 38.82 23.25
C PHE A 28 -8.26 37.52 22.84
N GLU A 29 -6.96 37.42 23.08
CA GLU A 29 -6.11 36.28 22.69
C GLU A 29 -6.59 34.98 23.32
N ALA A 30 -6.91 35.00 24.62
CA ALA A 30 -7.45 33.84 25.33
C ALA A 30 -8.85 33.45 24.82
N GLY A 31 -9.66 34.43 24.41
CA GLY A 31 -10.93 34.18 23.74
C GLY A 31 -10.73 33.44 22.40
N ILE A 32 -9.80 33.89 21.56
CA ILE A 32 -9.50 33.25 20.28
C ILE A 32 -8.96 31.83 20.49
N GLU A 33 -8.04 31.64 21.44
CA GLU A 33 -7.50 30.33 21.79
C GLU A 33 -8.62 29.35 22.20
N ALA A 34 -9.56 29.79 23.05
CA ALA A 34 -10.68 28.97 23.49
C ALA A 34 -11.65 28.62 22.35
N ALA A 35 -11.90 29.58 21.44
CA ALA A 35 -12.74 29.37 20.27
C ALA A 35 -12.13 28.34 19.31
N LEU A 36 -10.83 28.49 19.02
CA LEU A 36 -10.09 27.55 18.18
C LEU A 36 -10.01 26.17 18.82
N SER A 37 -9.77 26.09 20.13
CA SER A 37 -9.78 24.83 20.88
C SER A 37 -11.13 24.14 20.76
N ALA A 38 -12.24 24.86 20.89
CA ALA A 38 -13.59 24.30 20.72
C ALA A 38 -13.82 23.75 19.31
N ILE A 39 -13.26 24.39 18.28
CA ILE A 39 -13.33 23.89 16.89
C ILE A 39 -12.48 22.62 16.75
N LEU A 40 -11.26 22.60 17.28
CA LEU A 40 -10.30 21.49 17.13
C LEU A 40 -10.68 20.23 17.92
N ILE A 41 -11.47 20.37 18.99
CA ILE A 41 -12.00 19.21 19.75
C ILE A 41 -13.42 18.82 19.32
N SER A 42 -14.03 19.55 18.37
CA SER A 42 -15.37 19.24 17.89
C SER A 42 -15.40 17.88 17.18
N PRO A 43 -16.42 17.03 17.42
CA PRO A 43 -16.61 15.82 16.63
C PRO A 43 -16.69 16.08 15.12
N GLN A 44 -17.22 17.24 14.72
CA GLN A 44 -17.28 17.66 13.31
C GLN A 44 -15.91 17.94 12.70
N PHE A 45 -14.88 18.20 13.53
CA PHE A 45 -13.50 18.35 13.09
C PHE A 45 -12.76 17.01 13.14
N LEU A 46 -12.85 16.29 14.27
CA LEU A 46 -12.12 15.06 14.54
C LEU A 46 -12.59 13.86 13.70
N LEU A 47 -13.89 13.81 13.37
CA LEU A 47 -14.50 12.68 12.69
C LEU A 47 -15.03 13.08 11.29
N ARG A 48 -14.99 12.12 10.36
CA ARG A 48 -15.68 12.21 9.07
C ARG A 48 -17.09 11.65 9.25
N ILE A 49 -17.99 12.50 9.76
CA ILE A 49 -19.38 12.14 10.01
C ILE A 49 -20.16 12.28 8.70
N GLU A 50 -20.80 11.19 8.28
CA GLU A 50 -21.72 11.17 7.15
C GLU A 50 -23.12 10.94 7.73
N LYS A 51 -24.05 11.84 7.41
CA LYS A 51 -25.36 11.89 8.04
C LYS A 51 -26.35 11.01 7.30
N GLU A 52 -27.04 10.15 8.04
CA GLU A 52 -28.15 9.39 7.50
C GLU A 52 -29.32 10.34 7.17
N PRO A 53 -29.92 10.22 5.97
CA PRO A 53 -31.14 10.95 5.65
C PRO A 53 -32.26 10.55 6.60
N HIS A 54 -33.02 11.53 7.10
CA HIS A 54 -34.11 11.29 8.06
C HIS A 54 -35.32 10.56 7.45
N ASP A 55 -35.39 10.49 6.13
CA ASP A 55 -36.51 9.98 5.33
C ASP A 55 -36.24 8.60 4.71
N VAL A 56 -35.11 7.97 5.04
CA VAL A 56 -34.70 6.66 4.50
C VAL A 56 -34.93 5.57 5.56
N LEU A 57 -35.61 4.49 5.15
CA LEU A 57 -35.86 3.33 6.02
C LEU A 57 -34.55 2.68 6.49
N PRO A 58 -34.55 1.98 7.63
CA PRO A 58 -33.43 1.13 8.04
C PRO A 58 -33.01 0.17 6.92
N ASP A 59 -31.74 -0.20 6.91
CA ASP A 59 -31.15 -1.11 5.93
C ASP A 59 -31.31 -0.71 4.44
N THR A 60 -31.53 0.58 4.16
CA THR A 60 -31.77 1.06 2.80
C THR A 60 -30.52 1.76 2.23
N PRO A 61 -30.07 1.38 1.01
CA PRO A 61 -28.98 2.07 0.34
C PRO A 61 -29.37 3.51 -0.06
N TYR A 62 -28.49 4.46 0.20
CA TYR A 62 -28.64 5.86 -0.24
C TYR A 62 -27.33 6.40 -0.81
N LYS A 63 -27.44 7.40 -1.69
CA LYS A 63 -26.28 8.14 -2.22
C LYS A 63 -25.76 9.09 -1.15
N VAL A 64 -24.44 9.13 -0.98
CA VAL A 64 -23.83 10.18 -0.15
C VAL A 64 -24.03 11.54 -0.81
N SER A 65 -24.16 12.58 0.01
CA SER A 65 -24.24 13.96 -0.47
C SER A 65 -22.94 14.37 -1.17
N ASP A 66 -23.01 15.38 -2.04
CA ASP A 66 -21.81 15.87 -2.72
C ASP A 66 -20.74 16.41 -1.74
N LEU A 67 -21.13 16.92 -0.57
CA LEU A 67 -20.19 17.35 0.49
C LEU A 67 -19.44 16.17 1.12
N GLU A 68 -20.15 15.07 1.35
CA GLU A 68 -19.55 13.83 1.83
C GLU A 68 -18.68 13.21 0.73
N LEU A 69 -19.12 13.23 -0.53
CA LEU A 69 -18.36 12.76 -1.68
C LEU A 69 -17.05 13.55 -1.87
N ALA A 70 -17.10 14.88 -1.75
CA ALA A 70 -15.92 15.74 -1.78
C ALA A 70 -14.93 15.37 -0.66
N THR A 71 -15.45 15.12 0.55
CA THR A 71 -14.63 14.68 1.69
C THR A 71 -14.03 13.29 1.46
N ARG A 72 -14.80 12.33 0.95
CA ARG A 72 -14.26 11.00 0.59
C ARG A 72 -13.14 11.13 -0.45
N LEU A 73 -13.35 11.92 -1.50
CA LEU A 73 -12.39 12.12 -2.58
C LEU A 73 -11.09 12.78 -2.09
N SER A 74 -11.20 13.83 -1.28
CA SER A 74 -10.01 14.55 -0.76
C SER A 74 -9.19 13.69 0.19
N PHE A 75 -9.82 12.92 1.07
CA PHE A 75 -9.09 12.06 1.99
C PHE A 75 -8.51 10.82 1.30
N PHE A 76 -9.20 10.30 0.29
CA PHE A 76 -8.67 9.22 -0.54
C PHE A 76 -7.44 9.68 -1.33
N LEU A 77 -7.53 10.78 -2.09
CA LEU A 77 -6.47 11.16 -3.02
C LEU A 77 -5.36 12.00 -2.38
N TRP A 78 -5.69 12.85 -1.40
CA TRP A 78 -4.76 13.82 -0.81
C TRP A 78 -4.48 13.62 0.67
N SER A 79 -5.21 12.71 1.33
CA SER A 79 -5.17 12.55 2.79
C SER A 79 -5.32 13.89 3.53
N SER A 80 -6.15 14.76 2.96
CA SER A 80 -6.33 16.15 3.41
C SER A 80 -7.77 16.60 3.17
N ILE A 81 -8.10 17.81 3.63
CA ILE A 81 -9.41 18.40 3.43
C ILE A 81 -9.64 18.76 1.94
N PRO A 82 -10.91 18.81 1.50
CA PRO A 82 -11.26 19.35 0.19
C PRO A 82 -10.74 20.78 0.03
N ASP A 83 -10.32 21.14 -1.19
CA ASP A 83 -10.03 22.54 -1.51
C ASP A 83 -11.31 23.32 -1.82
N GLU A 84 -11.16 24.62 -2.06
CA GLU A 84 -12.30 25.52 -2.26
C GLU A 84 -13.10 25.16 -3.51
N THR A 85 -12.43 24.78 -4.61
CA THR A 85 -13.11 24.34 -5.83
C THR A 85 -13.96 23.10 -5.60
N LEU A 86 -13.42 22.08 -4.92
CA LEU A 86 -14.15 20.86 -4.65
C LEU A 86 -15.32 21.10 -3.69
N LEU A 87 -15.15 21.97 -2.68
CA LEU A 87 -16.23 22.37 -1.76
C LEU A 87 -17.32 23.17 -2.45
N ASP A 88 -16.97 24.08 -3.34
CA ASP A 88 -17.91 24.92 -4.06
C ASP A 88 -18.82 24.07 -4.96
N LEU A 89 -18.22 23.21 -5.79
CA LEU A 89 -18.95 22.25 -6.61
C LEU A 89 -19.87 21.36 -5.78
N ALA A 90 -19.37 20.90 -4.63
CA ALA A 90 -20.14 20.05 -3.75
C ALA A 90 -21.32 20.77 -3.09
N SER A 91 -21.13 22.02 -2.67
CA SER A 91 -22.19 22.84 -2.06
C SER A 91 -23.33 23.15 -3.03
N HIS A 92 -23.04 23.24 -4.33
CA HIS A 92 -24.03 23.45 -5.39
C HIS A 92 -24.61 22.14 -5.97
N GLY A 93 -24.24 20.99 -5.41
CA GLY A 93 -24.68 19.68 -5.90
C GLY A 93 -24.27 19.44 -7.36
N ALA A 94 -23.11 19.95 -7.76
CA ALA A 94 -22.56 19.85 -9.11
C ALA A 94 -21.52 18.74 -9.24
N LEU A 95 -20.92 18.29 -8.14
CA LEU A 95 -19.84 17.31 -8.14
C LEU A 95 -20.30 15.95 -8.67
N SER A 96 -21.50 15.51 -8.32
CA SER A 96 -22.07 14.23 -8.79
C SER A 96 -22.73 14.30 -10.18
N LYS A 97 -22.74 15.47 -10.84
CA LYS A 97 -23.41 15.68 -12.12
C LYS A 97 -22.47 15.45 -13.30
N GLY A 98 -22.98 14.77 -14.33
CA GLY A 98 -22.24 14.52 -15.58
C GLY A 98 -20.87 13.91 -15.32
N ASP A 99 -19.84 14.48 -15.94
CA ASP A 99 -18.45 14.03 -15.80
C ASP A 99 -17.64 14.78 -14.73
N GLU A 100 -18.28 15.62 -13.91
CA GLU A 100 -17.58 16.51 -12.99
C GLU A 100 -16.74 15.75 -11.96
N LEU A 101 -17.29 14.68 -11.36
CA LEU A 101 -16.55 13.79 -10.45
C LEU A 101 -15.29 13.22 -11.11
N THR A 102 -15.37 12.88 -12.39
CA THR A 102 -14.25 12.32 -13.16
C THR A 102 -13.20 13.40 -13.44
N ARG A 103 -13.66 14.58 -13.84
CA ARG A 103 -12.80 15.74 -14.11
C ARG A 103 -12.03 16.15 -12.85
N GLN A 104 -12.71 16.25 -11.71
CA GLN A 104 -12.10 16.56 -10.43
C GLN A 104 -11.10 15.48 -10.01
N THR A 105 -11.47 14.20 -10.09
CA THR A 105 -10.54 13.10 -9.78
C THR A 105 -9.24 13.20 -10.59
N LYS A 106 -9.33 13.40 -11.91
CA LYS A 106 -8.14 13.55 -12.78
C LYS A 106 -7.32 14.80 -12.44
N SER A 107 -7.98 15.91 -12.12
CA SER A 107 -7.30 17.14 -11.69
C SER A 107 -6.54 16.91 -10.38
N MET A 108 -7.19 16.27 -9.41
CA MET A 108 -6.64 15.99 -8.10
C MET A 108 -5.43 15.05 -8.15
N LEU A 109 -5.42 14.08 -9.08
CA LEU A 109 -4.28 13.19 -9.29
C LEU A 109 -3.03 13.89 -9.83
N ARG A 110 -3.19 15.05 -10.49
CA ARG A 110 -2.07 15.88 -10.97
C ARG A 110 -1.54 16.84 -9.91
N ASP A 111 -2.29 17.05 -8.83
CA ASP A 111 -1.89 17.92 -7.73
C ASP A 111 -0.76 17.28 -6.91
N PRO A 112 0.26 18.04 -6.46
CA PRO A 112 1.34 17.51 -5.61
C PRO A 112 0.86 16.77 -4.36
N ARG A 113 -0.32 17.10 -3.82
CA ARG A 113 -0.93 16.40 -2.68
C ARG A 113 -1.26 14.95 -2.98
N ALA A 114 -1.43 14.55 -4.25
CA ALA A 114 -1.63 13.15 -4.64
C ALA A 114 -0.46 12.23 -4.27
N LYS A 115 0.71 12.82 -3.95
CA LYS A 115 1.83 12.08 -3.34
C LYS A 115 1.44 11.33 -2.07
N SER A 116 0.35 11.70 -1.39
CA SER A 116 -0.16 10.93 -0.26
C SER A 116 -0.53 9.49 -0.63
N LEU A 117 -0.94 9.20 -1.88
CA LEU A 117 -1.16 7.81 -2.31
C LEU A 117 0.14 6.99 -2.26
N VAL A 118 1.28 7.64 -2.46
CA VAL A 118 2.60 7.01 -2.31
C VAL A 118 2.89 6.79 -0.82
N THR A 119 2.98 7.87 -0.05
CA THR A 119 3.48 7.84 1.34
C THR A 119 2.47 7.27 2.37
N ASN A 120 1.20 7.14 1.97
CA ASN A 120 0.18 6.52 2.81
C ASN A 120 -0.27 5.17 2.28
N PHE A 121 -0.78 5.10 1.06
CA PHE A 121 -1.33 3.84 0.55
C PHE A 121 -0.21 2.85 0.21
N ALA A 122 0.72 3.20 -0.68
CA ALA A 122 1.78 2.28 -1.11
C ALA A 122 2.70 1.87 0.06
N ASP A 123 3.09 2.83 0.92
CA ASP A 123 3.91 2.56 2.11
C ASP A 123 3.27 1.57 3.08
N GLN A 124 1.93 1.61 3.24
CA GLN A 124 1.20 0.66 4.06
C GLN A 124 1.01 -0.67 3.35
N TRP A 125 0.59 -0.66 2.09
CA TRP A 125 0.33 -1.87 1.31
C TRP A 125 1.59 -2.72 1.13
N LEU A 126 2.73 -2.08 0.90
CA LEU A 126 4.02 -2.74 0.64
C LEU A 126 4.90 -2.86 1.90
N TYR A 127 4.35 -2.56 3.09
CA TYR A 127 5.04 -2.62 4.39
C TYR A 127 6.30 -1.75 4.51
N LEU A 128 6.44 -0.70 3.70
CA LEU A 128 7.63 0.16 3.71
C LEU A 128 7.83 0.89 5.03
N ARG A 129 6.75 1.13 5.79
CA ARG A 129 6.81 1.70 7.15
C ARG A 129 7.57 0.80 8.13
N ASN A 130 7.56 -0.51 7.91
CA ASN A 130 8.24 -1.47 8.79
C ASN A 130 9.76 -1.40 8.67
N LEU A 131 10.30 -0.75 7.63
CA LEU A 131 11.75 -0.52 7.50
C LEU A 131 12.33 0.26 8.69
N ASP A 132 11.55 1.15 9.31
CA ASP A 132 12.02 1.96 10.45
C ASP A 132 12.30 1.09 11.69
N SER A 133 11.61 -0.06 11.81
CA SER A 133 11.82 -1.05 12.87
C SER A 133 12.84 -2.13 12.53
N LEU A 134 13.31 -2.21 11.28
CA LEU A 134 14.23 -3.25 10.86
C LEU A 134 15.65 -2.96 11.36
N THR A 135 16.23 -3.92 12.07
CA THR A 135 17.63 -3.87 12.54
C THR A 135 18.42 -5.08 12.04
N PRO A 136 18.93 -5.07 10.80
CA PRO A 136 19.78 -6.15 10.31
C PRO A 136 21.03 -6.32 11.18
N ASP A 137 21.50 -7.56 11.31
CA ASP A 137 22.70 -7.86 12.09
C ASP A 137 23.92 -7.18 11.46
N ALA A 138 24.57 -6.28 12.21
CA ALA A 138 25.67 -5.46 11.70
C ALA A 138 26.95 -6.27 11.39
N ARG A 139 27.10 -7.49 11.90
CA ARG A 139 28.22 -8.38 11.53
C ARG A 139 27.98 -9.02 10.18
N LEU A 140 26.74 -9.37 9.87
CA LEU A 140 26.35 -9.98 8.59
C LEU A 140 26.14 -8.95 7.48
N PHE A 141 25.61 -7.78 7.84
CA PHE A 141 25.25 -6.70 6.91
C PHE A 141 25.87 -5.36 7.37
N PRO A 142 27.21 -5.26 7.43
CA PRO A 142 27.90 -4.07 7.94
C PRO A 142 27.61 -2.80 7.14
N ASP A 143 27.26 -2.96 5.87
CA ASP A 143 26.90 -1.86 4.98
C ASP A 143 25.42 -1.47 5.10
N PHE A 144 24.63 -1.99 6.04
CA PHE A 144 23.24 -1.57 6.21
C PHE A 144 23.12 -0.40 7.19
N ASP A 145 23.13 0.83 6.67
CA ASP A 145 22.99 2.07 7.44
C ASP A 145 21.64 2.77 7.20
N GLU A 146 21.39 3.86 7.95
CA GLU A 146 20.16 4.65 7.81
C GLU A 146 20.02 5.29 6.41
N ASN A 147 21.14 5.63 5.77
CA ASN A 147 21.11 6.17 4.41
C ASN A 147 20.64 5.12 3.39
N LEU A 148 21.08 3.87 3.53
CA LEU A 148 20.59 2.77 2.72
C LEU A 148 19.12 2.49 2.99
N ARG A 149 18.70 2.42 4.26
CA ARG A 149 17.29 2.20 4.63
C ARG A 149 16.36 3.22 3.94
N LYS A 150 16.72 4.51 4.02
CA LYS A 150 16.00 5.59 3.34
C LYS A 150 16.05 5.44 1.81
N ALA A 151 17.19 5.05 1.26
CA ALA A 151 17.33 4.88 -0.17
C ALA A 151 16.48 3.73 -0.73
N LEU A 152 16.42 2.60 0.00
CA LEU A 152 15.56 1.46 -0.31
C LEU A 152 14.08 1.84 -0.31
N ARG A 153 13.61 2.52 0.74
CA ARG A 153 12.24 3.07 0.77
C ARG A 153 11.99 3.97 -0.43
N LYS A 154 12.94 4.87 -0.71
CA LYS A 154 12.79 5.88 -1.74
C LYS A 154 12.69 5.32 -3.16
N GLU A 155 13.42 4.25 -3.46
CA GLU A 155 13.30 3.51 -4.73
C GLU A 155 11.86 3.07 -4.99
N THR A 156 11.23 2.40 -4.01
CA THR A 156 9.87 1.88 -4.13
C THR A 156 8.83 3.00 -4.20
N GLU A 157 8.98 4.04 -3.36
CA GLU A 157 8.14 5.24 -3.46
C GLU A 157 8.21 5.87 -4.86
N MET A 158 9.42 5.99 -5.43
CA MET A 158 9.59 6.61 -6.74
C MET A 158 9.03 5.79 -7.88
N LEU A 159 9.10 4.45 -7.82
CA LEU A 159 8.42 3.58 -8.79
C LEU A 159 6.91 3.80 -8.76
N PHE A 160 6.30 3.79 -7.57
CA PHE A 160 4.86 4.02 -7.44
C PHE A 160 4.47 5.45 -7.86
N GLU A 161 5.25 6.45 -7.45
CA GLU A 161 5.05 7.85 -7.82
C GLU A 161 5.14 8.05 -9.34
N HIS A 162 6.06 7.37 -10.01
CA HIS A 162 6.20 7.40 -11.47
C HIS A 162 4.99 6.78 -12.18
N ILE A 163 4.54 5.60 -11.74
CA ILE A 163 3.34 4.94 -12.29
C ILE A 163 2.11 5.82 -12.11
N LEU A 164 1.96 6.46 -10.95
CA LEU A 164 0.86 7.37 -10.65
C LEU A 164 0.90 8.64 -11.52
N LYS A 165 2.05 9.33 -11.60
CA LYS A 165 2.18 10.62 -12.28
C LYS A 165 2.14 10.51 -13.80
N GLU A 166 2.74 9.46 -14.35
CA GLU A 166 2.74 9.20 -15.79
C GLU A 166 1.56 8.35 -16.24
N ASP A 167 0.65 8.02 -15.30
CA ASP A 167 -0.55 7.23 -15.54
C ASP A 167 -0.25 5.94 -16.29
N ARG A 168 0.73 5.18 -15.79
CA ARG A 168 1.21 3.93 -16.40
C ARG A 168 0.37 2.75 -15.94
N SER A 169 0.51 1.63 -16.64
CA SER A 169 -0.10 0.37 -16.22
C SER A 169 0.43 -0.02 -14.83
N VAL A 170 -0.47 -0.43 -13.94
CA VAL A 170 -0.07 -0.91 -12.60
C VAL A 170 0.70 -2.24 -12.66
N LEU A 171 0.65 -2.95 -13.79
CA LEU A 171 1.42 -4.17 -14.02
C LEU A 171 2.93 -3.90 -14.03
N GLU A 172 3.37 -2.66 -14.27
CA GLU A 172 4.77 -2.26 -14.14
C GLU A 172 5.32 -2.33 -12.71
N LEU A 173 4.44 -2.45 -11.71
CA LEU A 173 4.86 -2.79 -10.34
C LEU A 173 5.46 -4.20 -10.28
N LEU A 174 5.02 -5.12 -11.13
CA LEU A 174 5.52 -6.50 -11.15
C LEU A 174 6.79 -6.61 -11.98
N GLN A 175 6.82 -6.01 -13.16
CA GLN A 175 7.94 -6.12 -14.08
C GLN A 175 8.15 -4.83 -14.87
N CYS A 176 9.37 -4.30 -14.82
CA CYS A 176 9.77 -3.15 -15.62
C CYS A 176 11.29 -3.17 -15.86
N ASN A 177 11.75 -2.53 -16.94
CA ASN A 177 13.17 -2.48 -17.33
C ASN A 177 13.88 -1.21 -16.83
N TYR A 178 13.44 -0.66 -15.70
CA TYR A 178 14.05 0.50 -15.08
C TYR A 178 13.90 0.46 -13.56
N THR A 179 14.72 1.23 -12.85
CA THR A 179 14.50 1.54 -11.44
C THR A 179 14.98 2.97 -11.12
N PHE A 180 14.86 3.40 -9.88
CA PHE A 180 15.28 4.71 -9.41
C PHE A 180 16.45 4.58 -8.44
N LEU A 181 17.62 5.07 -8.83
CA LEU A 181 18.86 4.92 -8.05
C LEU A 181 19.48 6.27 -7.74
N ASN A 182 20.02 6.38 -6.53
CA ASN A 182 21.15 7.27 -6.24
C ASN A 182 22.43 6.44 -6.08
N GLU A 183 23.57 7.09 -5.87
CA GLU A 183 24.86 6.39 -5.74
C GLU A 183 24.89 5.38 -4.59
N ARG A 184 24.29 5.71 -3.44
CA ARG A 184 24.26 4.84 -2.27
C ARG A 184 23.59 3.50 -2.55
N LEU A 185 22.45 3.54 -3.23
CA LEU A 185 21.67 2.37 -3.58
C LEU A 185 22.28 1.62 -4.77
N ALA A 186 22.82 2.34 -5.76
CA ALA A 186 23.51 1.74 -6.89
C ALA A 186 24.71 0.90 -6.44
N ARG A 187 25.50 1.39 -5.46
CA ARG A 187 26.58 0.61 -4.84
C ARG A 187 26.07 -0.64 -4.13
N HIS A 188 24.94 -0.54 -3.41
CA HIS A 188 24.32 -1.70 -2.75
C HIS A 188 23.88 -2.77 -3.75
N TYR A 189 23.44 -2.37 -4.93
CA TYR A 189 23.02 -3.27 -6.01
C TYR A 189 24.13 -3.62 -7.00
N SER A 190 25.37 -3.17 -6.77
CA SER A 190 26.50 -3.35 -7.69
C SER A 190 26.26 -2.81 -9.11
N ILE A 191 25.48 -1.72 -9.23
CA ILE A 191 25.20 -1.05 -10.51
C ILE A 191 26.19 0.12 -10.69
N PRO A 192 27.13 0.05 -11.65
CA PRO A 192 28.14 1.08 -11.85
C PRO A 192 27.60 2.33 -12.54
N GLY A 193 28.37 3.42 -12.51
CA GLY A 193 28.11 4.64 -13.30
C GLY A 193 27.07 5.60 -12.72
N ILE A 194 26.59 5.37 -11.49
CA ILE A 194 25.66 6.26 -10.79
C ILE A 194 26.40 7.01 -9.68
N HIS A 195 26.40 8.34 -9.77
CA HIS A 195 27.13 9.23 -8.86
C HIS A 195 26.22 10.30 -8.25
N GLY A 196 26.44 10.64 -6.98
CA GLY A 196 25.71 11.65 -6.24
C GLY A 196 24.46 11.15 -5.51
N SER A 197 23.93 12.00 -4.62
CA SER A 197 22.82 11.69 -3.72
C SER A 197 21.44 11.72 -4.37
N HIS A 198 21.29 12.39 -5.53
CA HIS A 198 20.01 12.51 -6.23
C HIS A 198 19.60 11.22 -6.92
N PHE A 199 18.34 10.85 -6.76
CA PHE A 199 17.73 9.74 -7.48
C PHE A 199 17.51 10.06 -8.95
N ARG A 200 17.67 9.07 -9.82
CA ARG A 200 17.38 9.15 -11.25
C ARG A 200 16.80 7.84 -11.75
N LYS A 201 15.95 7.92 -12.78
CA LYS A 201 15.50 6.74 -13.52
C LYS A 201 16.68 6.15 -14.27
N VAL A 202 16.96 4.88 -14.05
CA VAL A 202 18.06 4.13 -14.67
C VAL A 202 17.46 2.97 -15.46
N ALA A 203 17.79 2.89 -16.74
CA ALA A 203 17.45 1.74 -17.56
C ALA A 203 18.24 0.51 -17.10
N LEU A 204 17.55 -0.62 -16.95
CA LEU A 204 18.10 -1.85 -16.44
C LEU A 204 18.41 -2.81 -17.59
N LYS A 205 19.50 -3.54 -17.42
CA LYS A 205 19.83 -4.71 -18.23
C LYS A 205 19.51 -5.98 -17.43
N PRO A 206 19.23 -7.12 -18.10
CA PRO A 206 18.87 -8.37 -17.41
C PRO A 206 19.86 -8.79 -16.31
N GLU A 207 21.17 -8.64 -16.55
CA GLU A 207 22.24 -8.98 -15.62
C GLU A 207 22.26 -8.13 -14.34
N MET A 208 21.48 -7.05 -14.26
CA MET A 208 21.36 -6.26 -13.04
C MET A 208 20.38 -6.87 -12.04
N HIS A 209 19.56 -7.85 -12.44
CA HIS A 209 18.60 -8.54 -11.58
C HIS A 209 17.71 -7.57 -10.77
N ARG A 210 17.24 -6.49 -11.41
CA ARG A 210 16.36 -5.46 -10.84
C ARG A 210 15.17 -5.21 -11.77
N GLY A 211 14.20 -4.44 -11.28
CA GLY A 211 12.95 -4.14 -11.97
C GLY A 211 11.77 -4.77 -11.24
N GLY A 212 10.68 -4.02 -11.06
CA GLY A 212 9.53 -4.47 -10.29
C GLY A 212 9.78 -4.58 -8.77
N VAL A 213 8.69 -4.51 -7.99
CA VAL A 213 8.74 -4.44 -6.52
C VAL A 213 9.26 -5.72 -5.87
N LEU A 214 9.12 -6.88 -6.53
CA LEU A 214 9.62 -8.16 -6.02
C LEU A 214 11.15 -8.19 -5.90
N ARG A 215 11.84 -7.32 -6.66
CA ARG A 215 13.31 -7.21 -6.67
C ARG A 215 13.82 -6.00 -5.89
N HIS A 216 12.94 -5.18 -5.31
CA HIS A 216 13.33 -4.02 -4.52
C HIS A 216 13.82 -4.44 -3.15
N GLY A 217 14.99 -3.94 -2.74
CA GLY A 217 15.59 -4.29 -1.46
C GLY A 217 14.75 -3.87 -0.25
N SER A 218 13.86 -2.87 -0.38
CA SER A 218 12.90 -2.55 0.67
C SER A 218 11.96 -3.71 0.99
N ILE A 219 11.44 -4.38 -0.05
CA ILE A 219 10.50 -5.50 0.09
C ILE A 219 11.25 -6.72 0.60
N LEU A 220 12.40 -7.02 -0.02
CA LEU A 220 13.25 -8.14 0.38
C LEU A 220 13.69 -8.03 1.85
N ALA A 221 13.95 -6.82 2.34
CA ALA A 221 14.32 -6.57 3.73
C ALA A 221 13.14 -6.70 4.72
N VAL A 222 11.97 -6.11 4.44
CA VAL A 222 10.81 -6.22 5.36
C VAL A 222 10.18 -7.61 5.38
N THR A 223 10.56 -8.47 4.44
CA THR A 223 10.15 -9.88 4.36
C THR A 223 11.22 -10.86 4.83
N SER A 224 12.26 -10.39 5.50
CA SER A 224 13.37 -11.20 6.02
C SER A 224 13.57 -10.99 7.53
N TYR A 225 14.33 -11.89 8.16
CA TYR A 225 14.81 -11.69 9.53
C TYR A 225 16.08 -10.83 9.52
N ALA A 226 16.46 -10.30 10.70
CA ALA A 226 17.68 -9.51 10.86
C ALA A 226 18.96 -10.24 10.43
N THR A 227 18.98 -11.57 10.49
CA THR A 227 20.17 -12.40 10.25
C THR A 227 20.10 -13.23 8.97
N ARG A 228 18.92 -13.39 8.37
CA ARG A 228 18.70 -14.36 7.27
C ARG A 228 17.43 -14.06 6.47
N THR A 229 17.38 -14.60 5.26
CA THR A 229 16.17 -14.66 4.45
C THR A 229 15.08 -15.51 5.11
N SER A 230 13.83 -15.35 4.66
CA SER A 230 12.71 -16.17 5.12
C SER A 230 11.74 -16.44 3.95
N PRO A 231 11.84 -17.60 3.28
CA PRO A 231 10.89 -18.02 2.26
C PRO A 231 9.44 -18.00 2.75
N VAL A 232 9.20 -18.26 4.03
CA VAL A 232 7.87 -18.21 4.65
C VAL A 232 7.30 -16.80 4.62
N ILE A 233 8.05 -15.82 5.12
CA ILE A 233 7.58 -14.44 5.22
C ILE A 233 7.45 -13.84 3.81
N ARG A 234 8.41 -14.14 2.91
CA ARG A 234 8.35 -13.75 1.50
C ARG A 234 7.13 -14.33 0.80
N GLY A 235 6.91 -15.65 0.90
CA GLY A 235 5.76 -16.32 0.32
C GLY A 235 4.43 -15.81 0.89
N HIS A 236 4.35 -15.61 2.21
CA HIS A 236 3.19 -15.02 2.87
C HIS A 236 2.87 -13.63 2.31
N TRP A 237 3.89 -12.78 2.16
CA TRP A 237 3.73 -11.44 1.60
C TRP A 237 3.29 -11.48 0.13
N ILE A 238 3.88 -12.32 -0.71
CA ILE A 238 3.46 -12.44 -2.12
C ILE A 238 2.00 -12.90 -2.22
N LEU A 239 1.64 -13.98 -1.51
CA LEU A 239 0.30 -14.55 -1.55
C LEU A 239 -0.76 -13.59 -0.99
N GLY A 240 -0.47 -12.91 0.12
CA GLY A 240 -1.41 -12.01 0.78
C GLY A 240 -1.47 -10.59 0.19
N ASN A 241 -0.33 -10.02 -0.21
CA ASN A 241 -0.24 -8.62 -0.65
C ASN A 241 -0.34 -8.48 -2.17
N LEU A 242 0.02 -9.50 -2.96
CA LEU A 242 -0.07 -9.46 -4.41
C LEU A 242 -1.18 -10.36 -4.98
N LEU A 243 -1.42 -11.54 -4.42
CA LEU A 243 -2.34 -12.53 -5.03
C LEU A 243 -3.68 -12.71 -4.30
N GLY A 244 -3.89 -12.02 -3.18
CA GLY A 244 -5.18 -12.00 -2.47
C GLY A 244 -5.58 -13.38 -1.92
N SER A 245 -4.61 -14.26 -1.74
CA SER A 245 -4.78 -15.64 -1.27
C SER A 245 -3.90 -15.88 -0.05
N PRO A 246 -4.09 -15.12 1.04
CA PRO A 246 -3.25 -15.26 2.22
C PRO A 246 -3.33 -16.70 2.77
N PRO A 247 -2.22 -17.27 3.26
CA PRO A 247 -2.26 -18.58 3.88
C PRO A 247 -3.18 -18.57 5.12
N PRO A 248 -3.71 -19.74 5.52
CA PRO A 248 -4.45 -19.84 6.76
C PRO A 248 -3.58 -19.41 7.96
N PRO A 249 -4.18 -18.86 9.03
CA PRO A 249 -3.43 -18.54 10.24
C PRO A 249 -2.77 -19.82 10.80
N PRO A 250 -1.63 -19.70 11.49
CA PRO A 250 -0.97 -20.85 12.10
C PRO A 250 -1.94 -21.53 13.08
N PRO A 251 -1.96 -22.87 13.14
CA PRO A 251 -2.75 -23.61 14.13
C PRO A 251 -2.47 -23.13 15.56
N PRO A 252 -3.49 -23.01 16.41
CA PRO A 252 -3.28 -22.77 17.84
C PRO A 252 -2.46 -23.92 18.43
N ASN A 253 -1.52 -23.61 19.33
CA ASN A 253 -0.64 -24.54 20.05
C ASN A 253 0.56 -25.13 19.27
N ILE A 254 1.02 -24.49 18.19
CA ILE A 254 2.38 -24.78 17.69
C ILE A 254 3.38 -24.10 18.64
N PRO A 255 4.26 -24.85 19.33
CA PRO A 255 5.29 -24.25 20.18
C PRO A 255 6.21 -23.35 19.35
N ALA A 256 6.71 -22.27 19.95
CA ALA A 256 7.73 -21.44 19.32
C ALA A 256 8.91 -22.34 18.94
N LEU A 257 9.34 -22.27 17.68
CA LEU A 257 10.43 -23.09 17.19
C LEU A 257 11.74 -22.61 17.82
N GLU A 258 12.52 -23.55 18.36
CA GLU A 258 13.90 -23.25 18.78
C GLU A 258 14.71 -22.87 17.53
N GLU A 259 15.23 -21.65 17.49
CA GLU A 259 16.05 -21.16 16.36
C GLU A 259 17.35 -21.96 16.15
N THR A 260 17.69 -22.82 17.10
CA THR A 260 18.95 -23.55 17.24
C THR A 260 18.88 -25.03 16.82
N SER A 261 17.74 -25.56 16.39
CA SER A 261 17.61 -27.00 16.12
C SER A 261 18.16 -27.45 14.76
N VAL A 262 18.49 -26.51 13.87
CA VAL A 262 18.90 -26.82 12.50
C VAL A 262 20.31 -26.27 12.23
N ASP A 263 21.18 -27.12 11.69
CA ASP A 263 22.58 -26.77 11.40
C ASP A 263 22.68 -25.51 10.52
N ALA A 264 23.34 -24.47 11.03
CA ALA A 264 23.53 -23.20 10.34
C ALA A 264 24.41 -23.31 9.08
N SER A 265 25.13 -24.42 8.90
CA SER A 265 25.91 -24.71 7.69
C SER A 265 25.05 -25.13 6.49
N LEU A 266 23.81 -25.58 6.74
CA LEU A 266 22.87 -25.98 5.70
C LEU A 266 22.33 -24.78 4.92
N SER A 267 21.98 -25.01 3.65
CA SER A 267 21.24 -24.02 2.85
C SER A 267 19.86 -23.75 3.45
N VAL A 268 19.27 -22.59 3.15
CA VAL A 268 17.88 -22.28 3.55
C VAL A 268 16.93 -23.39 3.08
N ARG A 269 17.11 -23.91 1.87
CA ARG A 269 16.32 -25.01 1.31
C ARG A 269 16.34 -26.26 2.20
N GLU A 270 17.53 -26.71 2.60
CA GLU A 270 17.73 -27.89 3.44
C GLU A 270 17.15 -27.67 4.85
N ARG A 271 17.40 -26.49 5.43
CA ARG A 271 16.87 -26.18 6.77
C ARG A 271 15.34 -26.23 6.82
N PHE A 272 14.69 -25.72 5.78
CA PHE A 272 13.24 -25.79 5.66
C PHE A 272 12.73 -27.19 5.33
N ALA A 273 13.48 -27.99 4.56
CA ALA A 273 13.14 -29.38 4.30
C ALA A 273 13.14 -30.21 5.61
N GLU A 274 14.16 -30.02 6.46
CA GLU A 274 14.21 -30.64 7.79
C GLU A 274 13.06 -30.16 8.67
N HIS A 275 12.77 -28.85 8.67
CA HIS A 275 11.66 -28.29 9.42
C HIS A 275 10.29 -28.85 8.97
N ARG A 276 10.09 -29.08 7.67
CA ARG A 276 8.87 -29.66 7.11
C ARG A 276 8.73 -31.17 7.29
N ALA A 277 9.72 -31.87 7.84
CA ALA A 277 9.55 -33.27 8.20
C ALA A 277 8.40 -33.46 9.22
N ASN A 278 8.05 -32.41 9.96
CA ASN A 278 6.83 -32.37 10.77
C ASN A 278 5.59 -32.13 9.89
N THR A 279 4.71 -33.13 9.82
CA THR A 279 3.47 -33.09 9.03
C THR A 279 2.51 -31.96 9.41
N ALA A 280 2.53 -31.48 10.66
CA ALA A 280 1.74 -30.33 11.09
C ALA A 280 2.23 -29.01 10.48
N CYS A 281 3.54 -28.90 10.22
CA CYS A 281 4.17 -27.72 9.62
C CYS A 281 4.09 -27.77 8.08
N ALA A 282 4.30 -28.95 7.48
CA ALA A 282 4.29 -29.15 6.03
C ALA A 282 3.01 -28.59 5.37
N ARG A 283 1.84 -28.83 5.97
CA ARG A 283 0.53 -28.42 5.41
C ARG A 283 0.43 -26.95 5.01
N CYS A 284 1.03 -26.04 5.78
CA CYS A 284 1.02 -24.61 5.43
C CYS A 284 2.25 -24.22 4.59
N HIS A 285 3.40 -24.79 4.89
CA HIS A 285 4.67 -24.48 4.23
C HIS A 285 4.75 -24.97 2.78
N ASP A 286 3.99 -26.01 2.42
CA ASP A 286 3.91 -26.50 1.03
C ASP A 286 3.23 -25.51 0.08
N VAL A 287 2.45 -24.57 0.62
CA VAL A 287 1.85 -23.47 -0.16
C VAL A 287 2.75 -22.24 -0.14
N LEU A 288 3.33 -21.92 1.02
CA LEU A 288 4.05 -20.67 1.25
C LEU A 288 5.45 -20.67 0.66
N ASP A 289 6.23 -21.64 1.09
CA ASP A 289 7.65 -21.60 0.90
C ASP A 289 8.04 -21.70 -0.58
N PRO A 290 7.41 -22.53 -1.45
CA PRO A 290 7.78 -22.56 -2.87
C PRO A 290 7.63 -21.19 -3.54
N VAL A 291 6.68 -20.35 -3.10
CA VAL A 291 6.53 -18.99 -3.62
C VAL A 291 7.61 -18.06 -3.08
N GLY A 292 8.11 -18.28 -1.86
CA GLY A 292 9.21 -17.51 -1.30
C GLY A 292 10.59 -17.92 -1.81
N PHE A 293 10.79 -19.20 -2.13
CA PHE A 293 12.09 -19.73 -2.58
C PHE A 293 12.59 -19.09 -3.87
N VAL A 294 11.69 -18.69 -4.75
CA VAL A 294 12.03 -17.99 -6.01
C VAL A 294 12.77 -16.66 -5.81
N LEU A 295 12.76 -16.12 -4.59
CA LEU A 295 13.49 -14.90 -4.23
C LEU A 295 14.83 -15.17 -3.53
N GLU A 296 15.27 -16.42 -3.34
CA GLU A 296 16.45 -16.73 -2.52
C GLU A 296 17.79 -16.29 -3.13
N ASN A 297 17.81 -15.95 -4.42
CA ASN A 297 18.94 -15.22 -5.02
C ASN A 297 19.11 -13.82 -4.45
N PHE A 298 18.16 -13.31 -3.65
CA PHE A 298 18.31 -12.09 -2.87
C PHE A 298 18.55 -12.38 -1.40
N ASP A 299 19.63 -11.83 -0.84
CA ASP A 299 19.92 -11.90 0.59
C ASP A 299 18.90 -11.11 1.44
N ALA A 300 19.07 -11.14 2.76
CA ALA A 300 18.13 -10.52 3.71
C ALA A 300 18.02 -8.99 3.57
N VAL A 301 18.97 -8.33 2.90
CA VAL A 301 18.96 -6.88 2.65
C VAL A 301 18.82 -6.56 1.16
N GLY A 302 18.48 -7.57 0.35
CA GLY A 302 18.15 -7.43 -1.07
C GLY A 302 19.33 -7.40 -2.04
N ARG A 303 20.52 -7.82 -1.65
CA ARG A 303 21.65 -7.99 -2.60
C ARG A 303 21.50 -9.30 -3.35
N TRP A 304 21.91 -9.31 -4.62
CA TRP A 304 21.96 -10.54 -5.40
C TRP A 304 23.07 -11.47 -4.91
N ARG A 305 22.82 -12.78 -4.94
CA ARG A 305 23.78 -13.85 -4.64
C ARG A 305 23.47 -15.09 -5.50
N ASP A 306 24.54 -15.69 -6.02
CA ASP A 306 24.49 -17.01 -6.68
C ASP A 306 24.83 -18.15 -5.70
N MET A 307 25.48 -17.80 -4.58
CA MET A 307 25.95 -18.75 -3.58
C MET A 307 25.43 -18.38 -2.19
N GLU A 308 25.05 -19.39 -1.41
CA GLU A 308 24.77 -19.32 0.01
C GLU A 308 25.62 -20.37 0.74
N ASN A 309 26.39 -19.95 1.74
CA ASN A 309 27.26 -20.83 2.53
C ASN A 309 28.17 -21.75 1.68
N GLY A 310 28.68 -21.21 0.56
CA GLY A 310 29.55 -21.96 -0.37
C GLY A 310 28.82 -22.95 -1.27
N ARG A 311 27.48 -22.95 -1.30
CA ARG A 311 26.65 -23.78 -2.18
C ARG A 311 25.85 -22.91 -3.15
N PRO A 312 25.55 -23.38 -4.37
CA PRO A 312 24.64 -22.69 -5.28
C PRO A 312 23.27 -22.46 -4.63
N VAL A 313 22.69 -21.29 -4.86
CA VAL A 313 21.33 -21.00 -4.42
C VAL A 313 20.34 -21.83 -5.24
N ASP A 314 19.44 -22.52 -4.55
CA ASP A 314 18.27 -23.16 -5.15
C ASP A 314 17.06 -22.22 -5.04
N ALA A 315 16.74 -21.56 -6.16
CA ALA A 315 15.57 -20.69 -6.30
C ALA A 315 14.40 -21.37 -7.02
N SER A 316 14.35 -22.69 -7.01
CA SER A 316 13.20 -23.45 -7.51
C SER A 316 11.99 -23.26 -6.61
N GLY A 317 10.82 -23.08 -7.23
CA GLY A 317 9.59 -22.75 -6.56
C GLY A 317 8.35 -23.14 -7.37
N GLY A 318 7.20 -22.66 -6.93
CA GLY A 318 5.94 -23.03 -7.57
C GLY A 318 4.71 -22.48 -6.88
N PHE A 319 3.55 -22.66 -7.52
CA PHE A 319 2.24 -22.45 -6.91
C PHE A 319 1.59 -23.79 -6.56
N SER A 320 0.59 -23.74 -5.69
CA SER A 320 -0.20 -24.91 -5.28
C SER A 320 -1.03 -25.53 -6.40
N ASP A 321 -1.13 -24.88 -7.57
CA ASP A 321 -1.78 -25.42 -8.76
C ASP A 321 -0.88 -26.35 -9.59
N GLY A 322 0.35 -26.61 -9.11
CA GLY A 322 1.34 -27.46 -9.76
C GLY A 322 2.29 -26.72 -10.71
N SER A 323 2.10 -25.42 -10.91
CA SER A 323 3.05 -24.60 -11.68
C SER A 323 4.40 -24.56 -10.99
N GLN A 324 5.48 -24.73 -11.75
CA GLN A 324 6.87 -24.67 -11.27
C GLN A 324 7.60 -23.48 -11.89
N PHE A 325 8.46 -22.84 -11.10
CA PHE A 325 9.21 -21.65 -11.47
C PHE A 325 10.66 -21.78 -11.00
N GLU A 326 11.57 -21.12 -11.70
CA GLU A 326 12.95 -20.96 -11.27
C GLU A 326 13.28 -19.46 -11.25
N GLY A 327 13.52 -18.94 -10.05
CA GLY A 327 13.83 -17.52 -9.84
C GLY A 327 12.65 -16.55 -9.99
N VAL A 328 12.93 -15.29 -9.66
CA VAL A 328 11.93 -14.22 -9.58
C VAL A 328 11.28 -13.87 -10.92
N GLU A 329 12.02 -13.99 -12.03
CA GLU A 329 11.50 -13.67 -13.37
C GLU A 329 10.37 -14.62 -13.78
N ALA A 330 10.55 -15.92 -13.57
CA ALA A 330 9.52 -16.91 -13.84
C ALA A 330 8.27 -16.72 -12.95
N LEU A 331 8.45 -16.25 -11.70
CA LEU A 331 7.32 -15.86 -10.83
C LEU A 331 6.58 -14.64 -11.41
N GLU A 332 7.29 -13.58 -11.77
CA GLU A 332 6.69 -12.37 -12.37
C GLU A 332 5.89 -12.72 -13.63
N GLU A 333 6.46 -13.52 -14.53
CA GLU A 333 5.78 -14.02 -15.73
C GLU A 333 4.55 -14.88 -15.41
N ALA A 334 4.61 -15.70 -14.36
CA ALA A 334 3.47 -16.50 -13.92
C ALA A 334 2.31 -15.62 -13.40
N ILE A 335 2.62 -14.57 -12.64
CA ILE A 335 1.63 -13.60 -12.18
C ILE A 335 1.05 -12.83 -13.36
N LEU A 336 1.90 -12.39 -14.30
CA LEU A 336 1.49 -11.65 -15.50
C LEU A 336 0.67 -12.48 -16.50
N ARG A 337 0.81 -13.81 -16.50
CA ARG A 337 -0.09 -14.72 -17.24
C ARG A 337 -1.50 -14.77 -16.63
N ARG A 338 -1.67 -14.39 -15.37
CA ARG A 338 -2.97 -14.30 -14.67
C ARG A 338 -3.11 -12.96 -13.95
N PRO A 339 -3.03 -11.83 -14.68
CA PRO A 339 -2.88 -10.50 -14.09
C PRO A 339 -4.09 -10.10 -13.25
N LYS A 340 -5.26 -10.72 -13.51
CA LYS A 340 -6.51 -10.49 -12.77
C LYS A 340 -6.39 -10.79 -11.27
N LEU A 341 -5.53 -11.72 -10.83
CA LEU A 341 -5.30 -11.98 -9.40
C LEU A 341 -4.62 -10.78 -8.72
N PHE A 342 -3.58 -10.25 -9.36
CA PHE A 342 -2.89 -9.05 -8.91
C PHE A 342 -3.80 -7.82 -8.93
N LEU A 343 -4.51 -7.61 -10.04
CA LEU A 343 -5.42 -6.49 -10.20
C LEU A 343 -6.59 -6.52 -9.22
N GLN A 344 -7.11 -7.70 -8.90
CA GLN A 344 -8.13 -7.87 -7.86
C GLN A 344 -7.59 -7.48 -6.49
N THR A 345 -6.43 -8.01 -6.13
CA THR A 345 -5.81 -7.72 -4.83
C THR A 345 -5.52 -6.23 -4.69
N LEU A 346 -4.88 -5.62 -5.70
CA LEU A 346 -4.61 -4.19 -5.73
C LEU A 346 -5.91 -3.37 -5.59
N SER A 347 -6.96 -3.71 -6.35
CA SER A 347 -8.23 -3.01 -6.32
C SER A 347 -8.92 -3.13 -4.96
N GLU A 348 -8.87 -4.29 -4.30
CA GLU A 348 -9.40 -4.50 -2.95
C GLU A 348 -8.63 -3.69 -1.90
N LYS A 349 -7.29 -3.67 -1.96
CA LYS A 349 -6.45 -2.87 -1.06
C LYS A 349 -6.71 -1.38 -1.25
N LEU A 350 -6.80 -0.92 -2.50
CA LEU A 350 -7.07 0.48 -2.81
C LEU A 350 -8.48 0.90 -2.38
N LEU A 351 -9.48 0.04 -2.59
CA LEU A 351 -10.85 0.28 -2.14
C LEU A 351 -10.93 0.29 -0.61
N THR A 352 -10.22 -0.60 0.09
CA THR A 352 -10.09 -0.59 1.56
C THR A 352 -9.56 0.76 2.04
N TYR A 353 -8.48 1.24 1.41
CA TYR A 353 -7.86 2.53 1.73
C TYR A 353 -8.83 3.70 1.48
N ALA A 354 -9.54 3.68 0.34
CA ALA A 354 -10.50 4.72 -0.02
C ALA A 354 -11.70 4.80 0.94
N LEU A 355 -12.20 3.64 1.39
CA LEU A 355 -13.36 3.57 2.27
C LEU A 355 -13.01 3.70 3.76
N GLY A 356 -11.78 3.38 4.16
CA GLY A 356 -11.38 3.31 5.57
C GLY A 356 -12.02 2.14 6.33
N ARG A 357 -12.46 1.09 5.63
CA ARG A 357 -13.00 -0.17 6.18
C ARG A 357 -12.57 -1.35 5.31
N GLY A 358 -12.63 -2.56 5.87
CA GLY A 358 -12.42 -3.80 5.12
C GLY A 358 -13.47 -4.01 4.02
N ILE A 359 -13.10 -4.75 2.98
CA ILE A 359 -13.98 -5.19 1.90
C ILE A 359 -14.81 -6.38 2.35
N GLU A 360 -16.09 -6.35 2.03
CA GLU A 360 -17.05 -7.40 2.34
C GLU A 360 -17.48 -8.15 1.08
N THR A 361 -18.18 -9.27 1.25
CA THR A 361 -18.66 -10.10 0.12
C THR A 361 -19.50 -9.32 -0.88
N TYR A 362 -20.28 -8.34 -0.42
CA TYR A 362 -21.12 -7.48 -1.26
C TYR A 362 -20.34 -6.44 -2.09
N ASP A 363 -19.07 -6.20 -1.77
CA ASP A 363 -18.20 -5.28 -2.52
C ASP A 363 -17.56 -5.96 -3.75
N ALA A 364 -17.54 -7.30 -3.80
CA ALA A 364 -16.90 -8.06 -4.88
C ALA A 364 -17.40 -7.71 -6.31
N PRO A 365 -18.70 -7.43 -6.56
CA PRO A 365 -19.15 -6.95 -7.87
C PRO A 365 -18.54 -5.60 -8.27
N ALA A 366 -18.27 -4.72 -7.31
CA ALA A 366 -17.62 -3.43 -7.58
C ALA A 366 -16.16 -3.65 -8.02
N VAL A 367 -15.42 -4.49 -7.31
CA VAL A 367 -14.03 -4.84 -7.67
C VAL A 367 -13.94 -5.42 -9.09
N ARG A 368 -14.82 -6.36 -9.44
CA ARG A 368 -14.84 -6.92 -10.81
C ARG A 368 -15.13 -5.89 -11.89
N ARG A 369 -15.98 -4.89 -11.61
CA ARG A 369 -16.25 -3.78 -12.54
C ARG A 369 -15.05 -2.85 -12.70
N ILE A 370 -14.34 -2.56 -11.61
CA ILE A 370 -13.11 -1.75 -11.64
C ILE A 370 -12.10 -2.38 -12.60
N ILE A 371 -11.82 -3.67 -12.43
CA ILE A 371 -10.85 -4.39 -13.26
C ILE A 371 -11.30 -4.43 -14.72
N ARG A 372 -12.59 -4.71 -14.98
CA ARG A 372 -13.13 -4.77 -16.35
C ARG A 372 -12.99 -3.44 -17.09
N HIS A 373 -13.32 -2.32 -16.45
CA HIS A 373 -13.17 -1.02 -17.11
C HIS A 373 -11.69 -0.63 -17.25
N ALA A 374 -10.85 -0.98 -16.28
CA ALA A 374 -9.41 -0.71 -16.38
C ALA A 374 -8.74 -1.51 -17.50
N GLU A 375 -9.28 -2.68 -17.90
CA GLU A 375 -8.80 -3.48 -19.04
C GLU A 375 -8.87 -2.72 -20.36
N GLU A 376 -9.84 -1.80 -20.53
CA GLU A 376 -9.99 -0.96 -21.72
C GLU A 376 -8.86 0.08 -21.86
N ASP A 377 -8.20 0.41 -20.74
CA ASP A 377 -7.13 1.40 -20.65
C ASP A 377 -5.78 0.76 -20.25
N ASP A 378 -5.55 -0.52 -20.55
CA ASP A 378 -4.29 -1.23 -20.22
C ASP A 378 -3.92 -1.17 -18.72
N PHE A 379 -4.93 -1.22 -17.85
CA PHE A 379 -4.80 -1.20 -16.39
C PHE A 379 -4.04 0.00 -15.85
N ARG A 380 -4.20 1.17 -16.47
CA ARG A 380 -3.66 2.44 -15.96
C ARG A 380 -4.09 2.73 -14.53
N MET A 381 -3.17 3.30 -13.75
CA MET A 381 -3.43 3.67 -12.36
C MET A 381 -4.65 4.59 -12.22
N SER A 382 -4.81 5.59 -13.09
CA SER A 382 -5.96 6.50 -13.03
C SER A 382 -7.29 5.79 -13.32
N SER A 383 -7.31 4.78 -14.19
CA SER A 383 -8.52 4.01 -14.52
C SER A 383 -8.98 3.16 -13.33
N ILE A 384 -8.05 2.56 -12.58
CA ILE A 384 -8.38 1.83 -11.34
C ILE A 384 -8.90 2.80 -10.27
N ILE A 385 -8.23 3.94 -10.07
CA ILE A 385 -8.66 4.97 -9.11
C ILE A 385 -10.05 5.52 -9.47
N LEU A 386 -10.30 5.82 -10.74
CA LEU A 386 -11.61 6.26 -11.23
C LEU A 386 -12.66 5.17 -11.05
N GLY A 387 -12.29 3.91 -11.24
CA GLY A 387 -13.14 2.76 -10.93
C GLY A 387 -13.57 2.76 -9.47
N VAL A 388 -12.64 2.97 -8.53
CA VAL A 388 -12.94 3.10 -7.10
C VAL A 388 -13.89 4.27 -6.85
N VAL A 389 -13.58 5.46 -7.36
CA VAL A 389 -14.41 6.67 -7.15
C VAL A 389 -15.82 6.51 -7.71
N ARG A 390 -15.97 5.86 -8.87
CA ARG A 390 -17.26 5.59 -9.51
C ARG A 390 -18.00 4.40 -8.91
N SER A 391 -17.37 3.64 -8.01
CA SER A 391 -17.94 2.42 -7.45
C SER A 391 -19.12 2.71 -6.50
N GLN A 392 -20.03 1.73 -6.41
CA GLN A 392 -21.15 1.80 -5.48
C GLN A 392 -20.68 1.94 -4.01
N PRO A 393 -19.67 1.19 -3.51
CA PRO A 393 -19.19 1.36 -2.14
C PRO A 393 -18.66 2.77 -1.84
N PHE A 394 -18.09 3.45 -2.83
CA PHE A 394 -17.55 4.79 -2.66
C PHE A 394 -18.61 5.90 -2.75
N GLN A 395 -19.70 5.70 -3.50
CA GLN A 395 -20.74 6.71 -3.70
C GLN A 395 -22.01 6.48 -2.86
N MET A 396 -22.13 5.32 -2.21
CA MET A 396 -23.31 4.94 -1.46
C MET A 396 -22.96 4.63 0.00
N ARG A 397 -23.99 4.65 0.83
CA ARG A 397 -24.03 4.07 2.18
C ARG A 397 -25.32 3.27 2.34
N LYS A 398 -25.37 2.48 3.40
CA LYS A 398 -26.58 1.83 3.89
C LYS A 398 -26.89 2.46 5.26
N THR A 399 -28.16 2.76 5.53
CA THR A 399 -28.59 3.15 6.87
C THR A 399 -28.33 2.00 7.85
N LEU A 400 -28.08 2.33 9.11
CA LEU A 400 -27.98 1.34 10.17
C LEU A 400 -29.31 0.59 10.34
N PRO A 401 -29.26 -0.68 10.79
CA PRO A 401 -30.45 -1.50 11.04
C PRO A 401 -31.29 -0.98 12.20
#